data_AF-A0A838VNE5-F1
#
_entry.id   AF-A0A838VNE5-F1
#
_cell.length_a   1.000
_cell.length_b   1.000
_cell.length_c   1.000
_cell.angle_alpha   90.00
_cell.angle_beta   90.00
_cell.angle_gamma   90.00
#
_symmetry.space_group_name_H-M   'P 1'
#
loop_
_entity.id
_entity.type
_entity.pdbx_description
1 polymer ?
#
loop_
_entity_poly.entity_id
_entity_poly.type
_entity_poly.pdbx_seq_one_letter_code
_entity_poly.pdbx_strand_id
1 'polypeptide(L)'
;MLLISGIIFLLFFPACLNVLREVIWGQQLTHQLLYLGMFLFCIEQASMAAQDLRQIASARKQVKDLRLNTFYTITIATIFIELLGFYAAPISFGGGSILILLSQVWFNLFAGIKISLLAESIIQTWKVTERFPVLIADIIGLLLVSLWMLHIGSLWITWILFGMPILYCSIKLALSFQSIPEYK
;
A
#
# COMPACT_ATOMS: atom_id res chain seq x y z
N MET A 1 -8.21 18.16 -6.89
CA MET A 1 -7.03 17.27 -6.98
C MET A 1 -6.04 17.56 -5.86
N LEU A 2 -5.66 18.82 -5.61
CA LEU A 2 -4.78 19.21 -4.50
C LEU A 2 -5.32 18.81 -3.11
N LEU A 3 -6.62 18.97 -2.89
CA LEU A 3 -7.27 18.70 -1.61
C LEU A 3 -7.22 17.22 -1.19
N ILE A 4 -7.41 16.28 -2.13
CA ILE A 4 -7.32 14.83 -1.85
C ILE A 4 -5.93 14.48 -1.35
N SER A 5 -4.89 14.99 -2.01
CA SER A 5 -3.51 14.69 -1.64
C SER A 5 -3.07 15.39 -0.37
N GLY A 6 -3.59 16.59 -0.09
CA GLY A 6 -3.43 17.23 1.20
C GLY A 6 -4.00 16.38 2.33
N ILE A 7 -5.21 15.85 2.18
CA ILE A 7 -5.83 14.97 3.18
C ILE A 7 -5.02 13.70 3.38
N ILE A 8 -4.66 13.00 2.30
CA ILE A 8 -3.87 11.76 2.40
C ILE A 8 -2.50 12.04 3.04
N PHE A 9 -1.84 13.14 2.67
CA PHE A 9 -0.61 13.57 3.32
C PHE A 9 -0.82 13.78 4.81
N LEU A 10 -1.84 14.53 5.23
CA LEU A 10 -2.11 14.79 6.65
C LEU A 10 -2.43 13.52 7.45
N LEU A 11 -3.01 12.49 6.83
CA LEU A 11 -3.31 11.23 7.48
C LEU A 11 -2.09 10.30 7.60
N PHE A 12 -1.33 10.14 6.51
CA PHE A 12 -0.22 9.20 6.44
C PHE A 12 1.10 9.81 6.94
N PHE A 13 1.30 11.13 6.86
CA PHE A 13 2.55 11.75 7.30
C PHE A 13 2.83 11.51 8.80
N PRO A 14 1.88 11.69 9.73
CA PRO A 14 2.13 11.36 11.13
C PRO A 14 2.35 9.86 11.35
N ALA A 15 1.66 9.00 10.59
CA ALA A 15 1.87 7.55 10.64
C ALA A 15 3.31 7.19 10.18
N CYS A 16 3.79 7.78 9.08
CA CYS A 16 5.17 7.65 8.60
C CYS A 16 6.18 8.10 9.66
N LEU A 17 5.96 9.24 10.33
CA LEU A 17 6.85 9.71 11.40
C LEU A 17 6.87 8.77 12.60
N ASN A 18 5.71 8.22 12.96
CA ASN A 18 5.59 7.26 14.05
C ASN A 18 6.38 5.97 13.77
N VAL A 19 6.31 5.45 12.54
CA VAL A 19 7.10 4.30 12.08
C VAL A 19 8.59 4.66 11.99
N LEU A 20 8.94 5.84 11.45
CA LEU A 20 10.33 6.30 11.29
C LEU A 20 11.05 6.44 12.63
N ARG A 21 10.31 6.82 13.69
CA ARG A 21 10.85 6.86 15.05
C ARG A 21 11.45 5.51 15.46
N GLU A 22 10.76 4.41 15.18
CA GLU A 22 11.25 3.06 15.53
C GLU A 22 12.48 2.65 14.72
N VAL A 23 12.67 3.21 13.52
CA VAL A 23 13.89 3.04 12.73
C VAL A 23 15.09 3.70 13.43
N ILE A 24 14.93 4.94 13.89
CA ILE A 24 16.03 5.74 14.45
C ILE A 24 16.37 5.32 15.88
N TRP A 25 15.36 5.09 16.72
CA TRP A 25 15.52 4.83 18.16
C TRP A 25 15.42 3.35 18.55
N GLY A 26 15.15 2.45 17.61
CA GLY A 26 15.11 1.01 17.86
C GLY A 26 16.47 0.47 18.32
N GLN A 27 16.46 -0.51 19.24
CA GLN A 27 17.70 -1.07 19.80
C GLN A 27 18.28 -2.26 19.02
N GLN A 28 17.47 -2.90 18.17
CA GLN A 28 17.87 -4.10 17.43
C GLN A 28 17.84 -3.83 15.93
N LEU A 29 18.94 -4.12 15.24
CA LEU A 29 19.07 -3.91 13.79
C LEU A 29 17.96 -4.62 13.00
N THR A 30 17.60 -5.84 13.39
CA THR A 30 16.53 -6.60 12.72
C THR A 30 15.19 -5.89 12.79
N HIS A 31 14.84 -5.33 13.95
CA HIS A 31 13.62 -4.54 14.12
C HIS A 31 13.71 -3.22 13.34
N GLN A 32 14.85 -2.53 13.36
CA GLN A 32 15.05 -1.29 12.60
C GLN A 32 14.88 -1.51 11.09
N LEU A 33 15.41 -2.62 10.54
CA LEU A 33 15.23 -2.98 9.13
C LEU A 33 13.76 -3.24 8.79
N LEU A 34 13.03 -3.94 9.65
CA LEU A 34 11.61 -4.18 9.48
C LEU A 34 10.79 -2.88 9.48
N TYR A 35 11.04 -1.99 10.44
CA TYR A 35 10.41 -0.68 10.48
C TYR A 35 10.81 0.21 9.29
N LEU A 36 12.03 0.08 8.78
CA LEU A 36 12.46 0.79 7.58
C LEU A 36 11.68 0.29 6.35
N GLY A 37 11.50 -1.04 6.22
CA GLY A 37 10.64 -1.62 5.18
C GLY A 37 9.20 -1.12 5.29
N MET A 38 8.64 -1.11 6.51
CA MET A 38 7.29 -0.59 6.77
C MET A 38 7.17 0.91 6.49
N PHE A 39 8.21 1.70 6.78
CA PHE A 39 8.23 3.14 6.49
C PHE A 39 8.13 3.39 4.97
N LEU A 40 8.93 2.67 4.17
CA LEU A 40 8.85 2.74 2.72
C LEU A 40 7.47 2.30 2.22
N PHE A 41 6.93 1.23 2.79
CA PHE A 41 5.59 0.74 2.46
C PHE A 41 4.51 1.77 2.82
N CYS A 42 4.62 2.48 3.94
CA CYS A 42 3.69 3.54 4.35
C CYS A 42 3.65 4.71 3.35
N ILE A 43 4.82 5.13 2.85
CA ILE A 43 4.91 6.15 1.80
C ILE A 43 4.21 5.67 0.53
N GLU A 44 4.43 4.42 0.16
CA GLU A 44 3.84 3.84 -1.04
C GLU A 44 2.32 3.71 -0.93
N GLN A 45 1.80 3.24 0.20
CA GLN A 45 0.35 3.18 0.44
C GLN A 45 -0.31 4.56 0.41
N ALA A 46 0.35 5.60 0.95
CA ALA A 46 -0.12 6.98 0.82
C ALA A 46 -0.21 7.42 -0.66
N SER A 47 0.79 7.04 -1.48
CA SER A 47 0.81 7.33 -2.91
C SER A 47 -0.34 6.65 -3.65
N MET A 48 -0.55 5.35 -3.40
CA MET A 48 -1.64 4.56 -3.97
C MET A 48 -3.01 5.11 -3.56
N ALA A 49 -3.24 5.35 -2.28
CA ALA A 49 -4.48 5.92 -1.75
C ALA A 49 -4.83 7.27 -2.40
N ALA A 50 -3.84 8.15 -2.56
CA ALA A 50 -4.03 9.42 -3.23
C ALA A 50 -4.39 9.24 -4.72
N GLN A 51 -3.74 8.31 -5.40
CA GLN A 51 -4.00 8.00 -6.81
C GLN A 51 -5.41 7.44 -7.01
N ASP A 52 -5.82 6.45 -6.22
CA ASP A 52 -7.14 5.82 -6.33
C ASP A 52 -8.27 6.83 -6.08
N LEU A 53 -8.18 7.63 -5.01
CA LEU A 53 -9.18 8.66 -4.74
C LEU A 53 -9.23 9.74 -5.82
N ARG A 54 -8.08 10.12 -6.40
CA ARG A 54 -8.05 11.05 -7.54
C ARG A 54 -8.73 10.43 -8.77
N GLN A 55 -8.46 9.16 -9.08
CA GLN A 55 -9.08 8.47 -10.20
C GLN A 55 -10.59 8.36 -10.02
N ILE A 56 -11.07 8.00 -8.82
CA ILE A 56 -12.50 8.00 -8.47
C ILE A 56 -13.12 9.38 -8.68
N ALA A 57 -12.48 10.43 -8.14
CA ALA A 57 -13.00 11.79 -8.23
C ALA A 57 -13.07 12.29 -9.68
N SER A 58 -12.11 11.91 -10.52
CA SER A 58 -12.12 12.22 -11.95
C SER A 58 -13.18 11.42 -12.71
N ALA A 59 -13.31 10.11 -12.44
CA ALA A 59 -14.31 9.26 -13.10
C ALA A 59 -15.74 9.69 -12.77
N ARG A 60 -16.03 10.07 -11.52
CA ARG A 60 -17.34 10.57 -11.10
C ARG A 60 -17.79 11.85 -11.81
N LYS A 61 -16.85 12.64 -12.36
CA LYS A 61 -17.19 13.82 -13.17
C LYS A 61 -17.65 13.46 -14.57
N GLN A 62 -17.25 12.30 -15.08
CA GLN A 62 -17.50 11.87 -16.46
C GLN A 62 -18.63 10.85 -16.56
N VAL A 63 -18.77 9.96 -15.57
CA VAL A 63 -19.74 8.87 -15.58
C VAL A 63 -20.46 8.73 -14.24
N LYS A 64 -21.75 8.43 -14.28
CA LYS A 64 -22.56 8.04 -13.10
C LYS A 64 -22.74 6.53 -13.11
N ASP A 65 -21.87 5.81 -12.41
CA ASP A 65 -21.90 4.36 -12.27
C ASP A 65 -21.88 3.97 -10.78
N LEU A 66 -22.80 3.09 -10.36
CA LEU A 66 -22.89 2.57 -9.00
C LEU A 66 -21.61 1.86 -8.55
N ARG A 67 -20.88 1.23 -9.47
CA ARG A 67 -19.62 0.54 -9.18
C ARG A 67 -18.54 1.48 -8.63
N LEU A 68 -18.59 2.77 -9.00
CA LEU A 68 -17.69 3.79 -8.42
C LEU A 68 -17.97 4.06 -6.94
N ASN A 69 -19.21 3.85 -6.48
CA ASN A 69 -19.51 3.96 -5.06
C ASN A 69 -18.95 2.77 -4.29
N THR A 70 -19.15 1.56 -4.80
CA THR A 70 -18.55 0.35 -4.21
C THR A 70 -17.04 0.46 -4.13
N PHE A 71 -16.38 0.85 -5.23
CA PHE A 71 -14.93 1.01 -5.26
C PHE A 71 -14.46 2.09 -4.28
N TYR A 72 -15.13 3.24 -4.22
CA TYR A 72 -14.83 4.28 -3.23
C TYR A 72 -14.94 3.78 -1.78
N THR A 73 -16.02 3.05 -1.44
CA THR A 73 -16.21 2.50 -0.10
C THR A 73 -15.08 1.53 0.26
N ILE A 74 -14.67 0.68 -0.68
CA ILE A 74 -13.55 -0.26 -0.48
C ILE A 74 -12.25 0.52 -0.29
N THR A 75 -11.94 1.51 -1.14
CA THR A 75 -10.75 2.35 -1.00
C THR A 75 -10.70 3.05 0.36
N ILE A 76 -11.80 3.66 0.81
CA ILE A 76 -11.83 4.34 2.12
C ILE A 76 -11.67 3.35 3.28
N ALA A 77 -12.33 2.19 3.21
CA ALA A 77 -12.18 1.15 4.23
C ALA A 77 -10.73 0.64 4.30
N THR A 78 -10.10 0.41 3.14
CA THR A 78 -8.70 0.01 3.03
C THR A 78 -7.78 1.05 3.67
N ILE A 79 -7.91 2.33 3.30
CA ILE A 79 -7.13 3.43 3.89
C ILE A 79 -7.27 3.47 5.42
N PHE A 80 -8.49 3.30 5.93
CA PHE A 80 -8.73 3.31 7.37
C PHE A 80 -8.02 2.16 8.08
N ILE A 81 -8.09 0.94 7.55
CA ILE A 81 -7.43 -0.24 8.13
C ILE A 81 -5.90 -0.12 8.03
N GLU A 82 -5.38 0.40 6.91
CA GLU A 82 -3.95 0.68 6.74
C GLU A 82 -3.44 1.65 7.80
N LEU A 83 -4.11 2.80 7.96
CA LEU A 83 -3.73 3.78 8.96
C LEU A 83 -3.77 3.18 10.36
N LEU A 84 -4.81 2.42 10.69
CA LEU A 84 -4.88 1.69 11.96
C LEU A 84 -3.67 0.78 12.16
N GLY A 85 -3.29 0.02 11.12
CA GLY A 85 -2.12 -0.85 11.15
C GLY A 85 -0.80 -0.08 11.31
N PHE A 86 -0.60 1.03 10.59
CA PHE A 86 0.60 1.87 10.73
C PHE A 86 0.69 2.56 12.11
N TYR A 87 -0.44 3.02 12.67
CA TYR A 87 -0.46 3.59 14.02
C TYR A 87 -0.28 2.53 15.11
N ALA A 88 -0.73 1.29 14.88
CA ALA A 88 -0.54 0.17 15.80
C ALA A 88 0.86 -0.45 15.75
N ALA A 89 1.59 -0.27 14.64
CA ALA A 89 2.86 -0.94 14.41
C ALA A 89 3.92 -0.68 15.50
N PRO A 90 4.11 0.54 16.04
CA PRO A 90 5.07 0.74 17.13
C PRO A 90 4.73 0.03 18.45
N ILE A 91 3.45 -0.33 18.66
CA ILE A 91 3.00 -1.10 19.82
C ILE A 91 3.20 -2.60 19.56
N SER A 92 2.85 -3.05 18.36
CA SER A 92 3.01 -4.44 17.92
C SER A 92 3.32 -4.46 16.44
N PHE A 93 4.61 -4.62 16.10
CA PHE A 93 5.06 -4.64 14.71
C PHE A 93 4.30 -5.70 13.91
N GLY A 94 4.21 -6.92 14.45
CA GLY A 94 3.53 -8.03 13.81
C GLY A 94 2.03 -7.78 13.63
N GLY A 95 1.34 -7.30 14.68
CA GLY A 95 -0.09 -7.00 14.62
C GLY A 95 -0.42 -5.87 13.62
N GLY A 96 0.37 -4.79 13.63
CA GLY A 96 0.23 -3.70 12.67
C GLY A 96 0.49 -4.16 11.23
N SER A 97 1.55 -4.94 11.01
CA SER A 97 1.87 -5.52 9.69
C SER A 97 0.75 -6.41 9.16
N ILE A 98 0.16 -7.28 10.00
CA ILE A 98 -0.95 -8.15 9.61
C ILE A 98 -2.16 -7.29 9.21
N LEU A 99 -2.51 -6.25 9.97
CA LEU A 99 -3.62 -5.36 9.63
C LEU A 99 -3.44 -4.70 8.26
N ILE A 100 -2.23 -4.18 7.99
CA ILE A 100 -1.93 -3.54 6.70
C ILE A 100 -2.00 -4.57 5.56
N LEU A 101 -1.41 -5.75 5.72
CA LEU A 101 -1.44 -6.77 4.66
C LEU A 101 -2.85 -7.32 4.41
N LEU A 102 -3.66 -7.49 5.46
CA LEU A 102 -5.06 -7.87 5.32
C LEU A 102 -5.88 -6.80 4.58
N SER A 103 -5.58 -5.51 4.76
CA SER A 103 -6.24 -4.45 3.99
C SER A 103 -5.87 -4.50 2.51
N GLN A 104 -4.63 -4.89 2.16
CA GLN A 104 -4.21 -5.11 0.77
C GLN A 104 -4.95 -6.30 0.15
N VAL A 105 -5.00 -7.44 0.85
CA VAL A 105 -5.77 -8.61 0.40
C VAL A 105 -7.23 -8.25 0.21
N TRP A 106 -7.82 -7.54 1.19
CA TRP A 106 -9.20 -7.04 1.10
C TRP A 106 -9.39 -6.17 -0.15
N PHE A 107 -8.55 -5.17 -0.37
CA PHE A 107 -8.63 -4.30 -1.54
C PHE A 107 -8.53 -5.12 -2.83
N ASN A 108 -7.51 -5.96 -2.95
CA ASN A 108 -7.24 -6.76 -4.14
C ASN A 108 -8.28 -7.85 -4.40
N LEU A 109 -9.14 -8.19 -3.44
CA LEU A 109 -10.29 -9.06 -3.68
C LEU A 109 -11.53 -8.25 -4.10
N PHE A 110 -11.85 -7.19 -3.34
CA PHE A 110 -13.14 -6.51 -3.48
C PHE A 110 -13.14 -5.36 -4.50
N ALA A 111 -12.00 -4.76 -4.81
CA ALA A 111 -11.86 -3.67 -5.79
C ALA A 111 -12.08 -4.20 -7.22
N GLY A 112 -13.34 -4.49 -7.58
CA GLY A 112 -13.73 -5.20 -8.80
C GLY A 112 -13.71 -4.35 -10.09
N ILE A 113 -13.14 -3.15 -10.04
CA ILE A 113 -13.08 -2.23 -11.19
C ILE A 113 -11.69 -1.64 -11.36
N LYS A 114 -11.37 -1.31 -12.62
CA LYS A 114 -10.20 -0.53 -13.01
C LYS A 114 -10.71 0.75 -13.67
N ILE A 115 -10.15 1.89 -13.23
CA ILE A 115 -10.50 3.20 -13.78
C ILE A 115 -9.42 3.59 -14.79
N SER A 116 -9.80 3.82 -16.04
CA SER A 116 -8.88 4.29 -17.09
C SER A 116 -9.47 5.50 -17.79
N LEU A 117 -8.95 6.70 -17.46
CA LEU A 117 -9.48 7.97 -17.99
C LEU A 117 -9.16 8.20 -19.48
N LEU A 118 -8.27 7.39 -20.06
CA LEU A 118 -7.81 7.50 -21.46
C LEU A 118 -8.33 6.37 -22.35
N ALA A 119 -9.05 5.40 -21.79
CA ALA A 119 -9.59 4.27 -22.55
C ALA A 119 -11.00 4.57 -23.08
N GLU A 120 -11.43 3.82 -24.09
CA GLU A 120 -12.79 3.89 -24.65
C GLU A 120 -13.87 3.67 -23.58
N SER A 121 -13.61 2.79 -22.60
CA SER A 121 -14.42 2.65 -21.40
C SER A 121 -13.65 3.12 -20.17
N ILE A 122 -14.21 4.13 -19.49
CA ILE A 122 -13.67 4.69 -18.25
C ILE A 122 -13.67 3.67 -17.11
N ILE A 123 -14.68 2.79 -17.08
CA ILE A 123 -14.86 1.77 -16.05
C ILE A 123 -14.74 0.39 -16.69
N GLN A 124 -13.69 -0.32 -16.32
CA GLN A 124 -13.43 -1.67 -16.79
C GLN A 124 -13.56 -2.65 -15.63
N THR A 125 -14.05 -3.85 -15.90
CA THR A 125 -14.07 -4.91 -14.89
C THR A 125 -12.66 -5.40 -14.66
N TRP A 126 -12.19 -5.30 -13.42
CA TRP A 126 -10.86 -5.76 -13.07
C TRP A 126 -10.94 -7.21 -12.61
N LYS A 127 -10.46 -8.14 -13.42
CA LYS A 127 -10.49 -9.57 -13.07
C LYS A 127 -9.51 -9.83 -11.92
N VAL A 128 -9.87 -10.74 -11.00
CA VAL A 128 -8.98 -11.16 -9.91
C VAL A 128 -7.71 -11.83 -10.45
N THR A 129 -7.79 -12.46 -11.64
CA THR A 129 -6.65 -13.08 -12.32
C THR A 129 -5.53 -12.09 -12.64
N GLU A 130 -5.87 -10.83 -12.92
CA GLU A 130 -4.88 -9.76 -13.16
C GLU A 130 -4.21 -9.28 -11.85
N ARG A 131 -4.80 -9.64 -10.71
CA ARG A 131 -4.35 -9.26 -9.36
C ARG A 131 -3.60 -10.38 -8.65
N PHE A 132 -3.50 -11.57 -9.25
CA PHE A 132 -2.82 -12.73 -8.64
C PHE A 132 -1.38 -12.46 -8.22
N PRO A 133 -0.52 -11.78 -9.00
CA PRO A 133 0.85 -11.52 -8.55
C PRO A 133 0.90 -10.71 -7.26
N VAL A 134 0.01 -9.72 -7.12
CA VAL A 134 -0.07 -8.86 -5.92
C VAL A 134 -0.67 -9.63 -4.75
N LEU A 135 -1.77 -10.37 -4.97
CA LEU A 135 -2.38 -11.22 -3.94
C LEU A 135 -1.40 -12.27 -3.40
N ILE A 136 -0.61 -12.89 -4.28
CA ILE A 136 0.42 -13.86 -3.87
C ILE A 136 1.47 -13.16 -3.00
N ALA A 137 1.94 -11.97 -3.37
CA ALA A 137 2.89 -11.21 -2.57
C ALA A 137 2.31 -10.85 -1.19
N ASP A 138 1.06 -10.41 -1.12
CA ASP A 138 0.37 -10.07 0.14
C ASP A 138 0.23 -11.31 1.05
N ILE A 139 -0.17 -12.46 0.49
CA ILE A 139 -0.30 -13.71 1.24
C ILE A 139 1.06 -14.23 1.71
N ILE A 140 2.09 -14.15 0.88
CA ILE A 140 3.47 -14.48 1.27
C ILE A 140 3.91 -13.56 2.42
N GLY A 141 3.64 -12.25 2.31
CA GLY A 141 3.90 -11.28 3.37
C GLY A 141 3.22 -11.67 4.69
N LEU A 142 1.94 -12.06 4.64
CA LEU A 142 1.19 -12.48 5.83
C LEU A 142 1.81 -13.72 6.49
N LEU A 143 2.15 -14.73 5.68
CA LEU A 143 2.80 -15.95 6.17
C LEU A 143 4.16 -15.63 6.81
N LEU A 144 4.97 -14.80 6.14
CA LEU A 144 6.29 -14.40 6.64
C LEU A 144 6.19 -13.62 7.95
N VAL A 145 5.31 -12.61 8.04
CA VAL A 145 5.07 -11.86 9.27
C VAL A 145 4.60 -12.79 10.39
N SER A 146 3.70 -13.72 10.10
CA SER A 146 3.19 -14.69 11.08
C SER A 146 4.29 -15.62 11.59
N LEU A 147 5.14 -16.16 10.70
CA LEU A 147 6.29 -16.98 11.07
C LEU A 147 7.33 -16.19 11.87
N TRP A 148 7.56 -14.94 11.50
CA TRP A 148 8.45 -14.04 12.24
C TRP A 148 7.94 -13.78 13.67
N MET A 149 6.64 -13.58 13.84
CA MET A 149 6.01 -13.44 15.17
C MET A 149 6.15 -14.70 16.03
N LEU A 150 6.20 -15.88 15.41
CA LEU A 150 6.48 -17.14 16.08
C LEU A 150 7.98 -17.39 16.33
N HIS A 151 8.84 -16.40 16.05
CA HIS A 151 10.29 -16.47 16.12
C HIS A 151 10.94 -17.53 15.21
N ILE A 152 10.23 -18.01 14.20
CA ILE A 152 10.73 -19.02 13.25
C ILE A 152 11.54 -18.31 12.16
N GLY A 153 12.85 -18.60 12.04
CA GLY A 153 13.68 -18.06 10.95
C GLY A 153 13.79 -16.53 10.94
N SER A 154 13.65 -15.88 12.11
CA SER A 154 13.46 -14.43 12.26
C SER A 154 14.46 -13.56 11.48
N LEU A 155 15.74 -13.94 11.43
CA LEU A 155 16.77 -13.20 10.71
C LEU A 155 16.56 -13.22 9.18
N TRP A 156 16.32 -14.40 8.61
CA TRP A 156 16.08 -14.55 7.17
C TRP A 156 14.78 -13.87 6.75
N ILE A 157 13.72 -14.05 7.54
CA ILE A 157 12.43 -13.42 7.27
C ILE A 157 12.54 -11.90 7.33
N THR A 158 13.32 -11.35 8.27
CA THR A 158 13.56 -9.91 8.35
C THR A 158 14.11 -9.35 7.04
N TRP A 159 15.14 -10.00 6.48
CA TRP A 159 15.72 -9.57 5.20
C TRP A 159 14.74 -9.67 4.04
N ILE A 160 13.92 -10.72 3.99
CA ILE A 160 12.91 -10.89 2.94
C ILE A 160 11.83 -9.80 3.04
N LEU A 161 11.26 -9.61 4.24
CA LEU A 161 10.21 -8.62 4.49
C LEU A 161 10.71 -7.19 4.26
N PHE A 162 11.96 -6.90 4.60
CA PHE A 162 12.60 -5.62 4.30
C PHE A 162 12.86 -5.44 2.79
N GLY A 163 13.34 -6.50 2.13
CA GLY A 163 13.68 -6.47 0.71
C GLY A 163 12.47 -6.27 -0.21
N MET A 164 11.29 -6.76 0.18
CA MET A 164 10.06 -6.66 -0.62
C MET A 164 9.66 -5.21 -0.95
N PRO A 165 9.46 -4.30 0.03
CA PRO A 165 9.19 -2.89 -0.24
C PRO A 165 10.30 -2.19 -1.04
N ILE A 166 11.57 -2.49 -0.76
CA ILE A 166 12.70 -1.89 -1.50
C ILE A 166 12.66 -2.28 -2.96
N LEU A 167 12.46 -3.56 -3.26
CA LEU A 167 12.39 -4.07 -4.62
C LEU A 167 11.21 -3.43 -5.36
N TYR A 168 10.04 -3.38 -4.71
CA TYR A 168 8.86 -2.74 -5.26
C TYR A 168 9.10 -1.25 -5.59
N CYS A 169 9.60 -0.48 -4.62
CA CYS A 169 9.89 0.94 -4.81
C CYS A 169 10.96 1.17 -5.89
N SER A 170 11.99 0.32 -5.94
CA SER A 170 13.06 0.39 -6.96
C SER A 170 12.52 0.16 -8.37
N ILE A 171 11.69 -0.87 -8.55
CA ILE A 171 11.04 -1.16 -9.84
C ILE A 171 10.12 -0.01 -10.25
N LYS A 172 9.28 0.48 -9.33
CA LYS A 172 8.37 1.59 -9.58
C LYS A 172 9.13 2.86 -9.99
N LEU A 173 10.24 3.15 -9.32
CA LEU A 173 11.10 4.29 -9.64
C LEU A 173 11.75 4.14 -11.03
N ALA A 174 12.29 2.96 -11.34
CA ALA A 174 12.89 2.68 -12.64
C ALA A 174 11.89 2.83 -13.80
N LEU A 175 10.67 2.31 -13.63
CA LEU A 175 9.59 2.46 -14.62
C LEU A 175 9.15 3.93 -14.76
N SER A 176 9.11 4.67 -13.65
CA SER A 176 8.80 6.10 -13.69
C SER A 176 9.83 6.87 -14.52
N PHE A 177 11.12 6.56 -14.38
CA PHE A 177 12.17 7.19 -15.20
C PHE A 177 12.06 6.84 -16.69
N GLN A 178 11.70 5.60 -17.03
CA GLN A 178 11.49 5.20 -18.43
C GLN A 178 10.26 5.85 -19.07
N SER A 179 9.26 6.20 -18.27
CA SER A 179 8.03 6.85 -18.74
C SER A 179 8.14 8.36 -18.97
N ILE A 180 9.27 8.99 -18.59
CA ILE A 180 9.56 10.39 -18.92
C ILE A 180 10.09 10.40 -20.36
N PRO A 181 9.34 10.93 -21.35
CA PRO A 181 9.89 11.10 -22.67
C PRO A 181 11.07 12.07 -22.56
N GLU A 182 12.23 11.65 -23.08
CA GLU A 182 13.34 12.55 -23.37
C GLU A 182 12.82 13.69 -24.25
N TYR A 183 12.47 14.83 -23.63
CA TYR A 183 12.41 16.10 -24.33
C TYR A 183 13.87 16.52 -24.57
N LYS A 184 14.39 16.15 -25.74
CA LYS A 184 15.43 16.91 -26.43
C LYS A 184 14.76 17.78 -27.49
#